data_AF-A0A964QSW3-F1
#
_entry.id   AF-A0A964QSW3-F1
#
_cell.length_a   1.000
_cell.length_b   1.000
_cell.length_c   1.000
_cell.angle_alpha   90.00
_cell.angle_beta   90.00
_cell.angle_gamma   90.00
#
_symmetry.space_group_name_H-M   'P 1'
#
loop_
_entity.id
_entity.type
_entity.pdbx_description
1 polymer ?
#
loop_
_entity_poly.entity_id
_entity_poly.type
_entity_poly.pdbx_seq_one_letter_code
_entity_poly.pdbx_strand_id
1 'polypeptide(L)'
;MAFSVSLSTAGGKTVSVEYATINETATVGSDYAPASGALTFNPGETNKMIFVLVVGDTAVERDEFFLMILANPLNASIGRGQGRGTILNDDSSVSITTQPKDLTISLGGSATVSVTAAGSGALSYQWKFNGTDISGAASPTLSLDNVQPANAGFYTVVVTNSGGAISSAPATLIVLVPPSITQQPQSQTVTLAANVTLSVSVTGSDPLIYQWRFLGDDITGATNSALNLNNVQPTDAGTYTVVVGNSEGFVTSASATLTVLLAPTITQHPQSQNVEADVDVSLSVTAMGSEPLSYQWNFNGNAIAGATSATLVLTNAQPAQAGTYLVVVSNSVGSVTSAAAGLTINSVPEAFPRIDRIEHSGNTINILFTVAATFEFALERIDSLPAGNWTTMTNISAKTGPLSVVVSDSISGGPQLFYRLKVIGRIR
;
A
#
# COMPACT_ATOMS: atom_id res chain seq x y z
N MET A 1 -39.57 54.55 -46.61
CA MET A 1 -40.98 54.23 -46.84
C MET A 1 -41.60 55.22 -47.81
N ALA A 2 -42.58 54.81 -48.63
CA ALA A 2 -43.20 55.67 -49.63
C ALA A 2 -44.73 55.64 -49.51
N PHE A 3 -45.36 56.82 -49.51
CA PHE A 3 -46.81 57.00 -49.49
C PHE A 3 -47.27 57.55 -50.84
N SER A 4 -48.19 56.85 -51.50
CA SER A 4 -48.80 57.31 -52.75
C SER A 4 -49.99 58.20 -52.44
N VAL A 5 -49.96 59.44 -52.91
CA VAL A 5 -51.08 60.39 -52.83
C VAL A 5 -51.64 60.56 -54.22
N SER A 6 -52.93 60.28 -54.40
CA SER A 6 -53.59 60.32 -55.70
C SER A 6 -54.78 61.27 -55.73
N LEU A 7 -55.02 61.83 -56.91
CA LEU A 7 -56.26 62.52 -57.25
C LEU A 7 -57.21 61.53 -57.91
N SER A 8 -58.51 61.62 -57.61
CA SER A 8 -59.54 60.77 -58.22
C SER A 8 -59.72 61.03 -59.73
N THR A 9 -59.32 62.21 -60.20
CA THR A 9 -59.33 62.59 -61.61
C THR A 9 -58.21 63.60 -61.90
N ALA A 10 -57.76 63.66 -63.15
CA ALA A 10 -56.91 64.74 -63.63
C ALA A 10 -57.70 66.05 -63.70
N GLY A 11 -57.12 67.14 -63.21
CA GLY A 11 -57.70 68.48 -63.22
C GLY A 11 -56.93 69.47 -64.09
N GLY A 12 -57.59 70.55 -64.49
CA GLY A 12 -56.97 71.65 -65.26
C GLY A 12 -56.31 72.75 -64.42
N LYS A 13 -56.35 72.64 -63.08
CA LYS A 13 -55.72 73.57 -62.13
C LYS A 13 -54.69 72.83 -61.29
N THR A 14 -53.70 73.56 -60.80
CA THR A 14 -52.77 73.05 -59.78
C THR A 14 -53.54 72.71 -58.51
N VAL A 15 -53.31 71.51 -57.97
CA VAL A 15 -53.84 71.05 -56.68
C VAL A 15 -52.69 70.97 -55.70
N SER A 16 -52.85 71.50 -54.48
CA SER A 16 -51.87 71.33 -53.41
C SER A 16 -52.51 70.81 -52.15
N VAL A 17 -51.75 70.06 -51.37
CA VAL A 17 -52.17 69.56 -50.05
C VAL A 17 -50.96 69.56 -49.13
N GLU A 18 -51.12 69.99 -47.90
CA GLU A 18 -50.08 69.89 -46.89
C GLU A 18 -50.06 68.48 -46.32
N TYR A 19 -48.89 68.02 -45.89
CA TYR A 19 -48.72 66.75 -45.22
C TYR A 19 -47.81 66.87 -44.01
N ALA A 20 -48.04 66.02 -43.02
CA ALA A 20 -47.16 65.83 -41.87
C ALA A 20 -47.27 64.41 -41.31
N THR A 21 -46.17 63.89 -40.78
CA THR A 21 -46.15 62.64 -40.01
C THR A 21 -46.52 62.86 -38.56
N ILE A 22 -47.29 61.94 -37.96
CA ILE A 22 -47.63 61.92 -36.53
C ILE A 22 -47.32 60.53 -35.96
N ASN A 23 -46.68 60.50 -34.79
CA ASN A 23 -46.37 59.27 -34.06
C ASN A 23 -47.65 58.48 -33.75
N GLU A 24 -47.57 57.15 -33.82
CA GLU A 24 -48.49 56.28 -33.08
C GLU A 24 -47.68 55.47 -32.07
N THR A 25 -47.29 54.24 -32.44
CA THR A 25 -46.35 53.44 -31.64
C THR A 25 -44.90 53.74 -32.01
N ALA A 26 -44.63 54.08 -33.27
CA ALA A 26 -43.33 54.57 -33.72
C ALA A 26 -43.15 56.03 -33.28
N THR A 27 -41.94 56.35 -32.85
CA THR A 27 -41.46 57.62 -32.32
C THR A 27 -40.57 58.34 -33.33
N VAL A 28 -40.95 59.58 -33.67
CA VAL A 28 -40.13 60.46 -34.51
C VAL A 28 -38.73 60.68 -33.94
N GLY A 29 -37.72 60.57 -34.80
CA GLY A 29 -36.30 60.71 -34.45
C GLY A 29 -35.65 59.42 -33.95
N SER A 30 -36.43 58.45 -33.47
CA SER A 30 -35.99 57.10 -33.13
C SER A 30 -36.19 56.16 -34.33
N ASP A 31 -37.44 56.05 -34.80
CA ASP A 31 -37.83 54.96 -35.71
C ASP A 31 -38.07 55.49 -37.13
N TYR A 32 -38.37 56.78 -37.25
CA TYR A 32 -38.45 57.48 -38.53
C TYR A 32 -38.11 58.96 -38.42
N ALA A 33 -37.61 59.54 -39.51
CA ALA A 33 -37.34 60.97 -39.59
C ALA A 33 -38.63 61.78 -39.81
N PRO A 34 -38.80 62.97 -39.19
CA PRO A 34 -39.99 63.79 -39.40
C PRO A 34 -40.13 64.16 -40.88
N ALA A 35 -41.34 64.04 -41.41
CA ALA A 35 -41.65 64.47 -42.78
C ALA A 35 -42.89 65.37 -42.79
N SER A 36 -42.71 66.61 -43.26
CA SER A 36 -43.81 67.55 -43.51
C SER A 36 -43.51 68.44 -44.70
N GLY A 37 -44.56 69.01 -45.31
CA GLY A 37 -44.43 69.90 -46.46
C GLY A 37 -45.72 70.08 -47.24
N ALA A 38 -45.62 70.68 -48.42
CA ALA A 38 -46.73 70.80 -49.37
C ALA A 38 -46.48 69.94 -50.60
N LEU A 39 -47.42 69.06 -50.93
CA LEU A 39 -47.42 68.24 -52.13
C LEU A 39 -48.24 68.94 -53.22
N THR A 40 -47.61 69.23 -54.36
CA THR A 40 -48.25 69.96 -55.47
C THR A 40 -48.39 69.09 -56.70
N PHE A 41 -49.61 68.93 -57.20
CA PHE A 41 -49.97 68.31 -58.47
C PHE A 41 -50.14 69.39 -59.53
N ASN A 42 -49.31 69.36 -60.56
CA ASN A 42 -49.47 70.16 -61.76
C ASN A 42 -50.69 69.67 -62.56
N PRO A 43 -51.29 70.51 -63.42
CA PRO A 43 -52.39 70.09 -64.28
C PRO A 43 -52.07 68.79 -65.04
N GLY A 44 -53.00 67.83 -65.01
CA GLY A 44 -52.83 66.51 -65.62
C GLY A 44 -52.15 65.44 -64.74
N GLU A 45 -51.45 65.81 -63.66
CA GLU A 45 -50.87 64.83 -62.73
C GLU A 45 -51.94 64.27 -61.78
N THR A 46 -51.91 62.95 -61.54
CA THR A 46 -52.88 62.27 -60.66
C THR A 46 -52.23 61.46 -59.55
N ASN A 47 -50.90 61.31 -59.54
CA ASN A 47 -50.21 60.56 -58.49
C ASN A 47 -48.87 61.23 -58.14
N LYS A 48 -48.58 61.32 -56.84
CA LYS A 48 -47.28 61.73 -56.31
C LYS A 48 -46.91 60.91 -55.10
N MET A 49 -45.61 60.84 -54.84
CA MET A 49 -45.06 60.11 -53.71
C MET A 49 -44.56 61.07 -52.64
N ILE A 50 -44.81 60.73 -51.38
CA ILE A 50 -44.11 61.29 -50.22
C ILE A 50 -43.19 60.20 -49.69
N PHE A 51 -41.93 60.53 -49.43
CA PHE A 51 -40.96 59.61 -48.84
C PHE A 51 -40.71 59.96 -47.38
N VAL A 52 -40.78 58.95 -46.52
CA VAL A 52 -40.40 59.04 -45.11
C VAL A 52 -39.22 58.12 -44.88
N LEU A 53 -38.11 58.63 -44.34
CA LEU A 53 -36.94 57.85 -44.01
C LEU A 53 -37.22 57.04 -42.74
N VAL A 54 -37.10 55.72 -42.82
CA VAL A 54 -37.13 54.83 -41.65
C VAL A 54 -35.72 54.80 -41.07
N VAL A 55 -35.62 54.93 -39.75
CA VAL A 55 -34.37 54.86 -39.01
C VAL A 55 -34.36 53.48 -38.35
N GLY A 56 -33.54 52.57 -38.87
CA GLY A 56 -33.43 51.22 -38.30
C GLY A 56 -32.40 51.17 -37.19
N ASP A 57 -32.58 50.24 -36.26
CA ASP A 57 -31.63 49.95 -35.20
C ASP A 57 -31.35 48.44 -35.07
N THR A 58 -31.10 47.96 -33.85
CA THR A 58 -30.89 46.52 -33.57
C THR A 58 -31.72 46.06 -32.37
N ALA A 59 -32.69 46.87 -31.95
CA ALA A 59 -33.56 46.58 -30.83
C ALA A 59 -34.64 45.61 -31.29
N VAL A 60 -34.74 44.46 -30.62
CA VAL A 60 -35.81 43.51 -30.94
C VAL A 60 -37.12 44.07 -30.39
N GLU A 61 -37.97 44.54 -31.28
CA GLU A 61 -39.21 45.23 -30.97
C GLU A 61 -40.40 44.60 -31.70
N ARG A 62 -41.60 45.17 -31.53
CA ARG A 62 -42.77 44.77 -32.33
C ARG A 62 -42.86 45.70 -33.54
N ASP A 63 -43.57 45.27 -34.58
CA ASP A 63 -43.93 46.17 -35.67
C ASP A 63 -44.56 47.46 -35.14
N GLU A 64 -44.10 48.58 -35.68
CA GLU A 64 -44.48 49.91 -35.23
C GLU A 64 -45.21 50.70 -36.30
N PHE A 65 -45.93 51.73 -35.87
CA PHE A 65 -46.84 52.47 -36.72
C PHE A 65 -46.71 53.98 -36.54
N PHE A 66 -46.88 54.72 -37.63
CA PHE A 66 -47.08 56.17 -37.63
C PHE A 66 -48.10 56.54 -38.70
N LEU A 67 -48.68 57.73 -38.59
CA LEU A 67 -49.62 58.26 -39.58
C LEU A 67 -48.97 59.33 -40.46
N MET A 68 -49.30 59.30 -41.74
CA MET A 68 -49.18 60.42 -42.67
C MET A 68 -50.55 61.10 -42.76
N ILE A 69 -50.63 62.37 -42.39
CA ILE A 69 -51.87 63.14 -42.41
C ILE A 69 -51.81 64.22 -43.49
N LEU A 70 -52.85 64.30 -44.31
CA LEU A 70 -53.08 65.36 -45.27
C LEU A 70 -53.95 66.45 -44.66
N ALA A 71 -53.60 67.71 -44.89
CA ALA A 71 -54.32 68.87 -44.39
C ALA A 71 -54.35 70.00 -45.44
N ASN A 72 -55.21 70.99 -45.21
CA ASN A 72 -55.23 72.26 -45.94
C ASN A 72 -55.23 72.10 -47.48
N PRO A 73 -56.19 71.33 -48.07
CA PRO A 73 -56.20 71.13 -49.51
C PRO A 73 -56.61 72.40 -50.26
N LEU A 74 -56.01 72.62 -51.43
CA LEU A 74 -56.35 73.69 -52.37
C LEU A 74 -56.81 73.09 -53.70
N ASN A 75 -57.93 73.56 -54.23
CA ASN A 75 -58.55 73.10 -55.49
C ASN A 75 -58.96 71.62 -55.53
N ALA A 76 -59.00 70.95 -54.38
CA ALA A 76 -59.51 69.59 -54.19
C ALA A 76 -60.11 69.41 -52.78
N SER A 77 -60.82 68.31 -52.55
CA SER A 77 -61.26 67.86 -51.23
C SER A 77 -60.49 66.60 -50.83
N ILE A 78 -60.10 66.48 -49.56
CA ILE A 78 -59.44 65.28 -49.05
C ILE A 78 -60.50 64.16 -48.89
N GLY A 79 -60.38 63.10 -49.68
CA GLY A 79 -61.20 61.90 -49.54
C GLY A 79 -60.69 60.97 -48.43
N ARG A 80 -59.42 60.54 -48.55
CA ARG A 80 -58.70 59.78 -47.52
C ARG A 80 -57.54 60.62 -47.02
N GLY A 81 -57.71 61.22 -45.84
CA GLY A 81 -56.72 62.14 -45.26
C GLY A 81 -55.61 61.49 -44.47
N GLN A 82 -55.64 60.17 -44.28
CA GLN A 82 -54.66 59.45 -43.47
C GLN A 82 -54.16 58.21 -44.21
N GLY A 83 -52.84 58.05 -44.24
CA GLY A 83 -52.16 56.81 -44.59
C GLY A 83 -51.35 56.32 -43.39
N ARG A 84 -51.39 55.01 -43.11
CA ARG A 84 -50.61 54.42 -42.01
C ARG A 84 -49.32 53.82 -42.56
N GLY A 85 -48.19 54.22 -41.99
CA GLY A 85 -46.91 53.57 -42.20
C GLY A 85 -46.73 52.43 -41.20
N THR A 86 -46.15 51.32 -41.64
CA THR A 86 -45.75 50.20 -40.78
C THR A 86 -44.27 49.97 -40.92
N ILE A 87 -43.54 50.09 -39.82
CA ILE A 87 -42.13 49.72 -39.71
C ILE A 87 -42.14 48.28 -39.19
N LEU A 88 -41.59 47.36 -39.99
CA LEU A 88 -41.55 45.94 -39.64
C LEU A 88 -40.30 45.67 -38.80
N ASN A 89 -40.44 44.89 -37.73
CA ASN A 89 -39.29 44.42 -36.96
C ASN A 89 -38.54 43.34 -37.77
N ASP A 90 -37.31 43.63 -38.15
CA ASP A 90 -36.37 42.69 -38.78
C ASP A 90 -35.29 42.17 -37.82
N ASP A 91 -35.39 42.55 -36.54
CA ASP A 91 -34.45 42.10 -35.50
C ASP A 91 -34.81 40.76 -34.87
N SER A 92 -33.76 40.00 -34.57
CA SER A 92 -33.86 38.63 -34.07
C SER A 92 -33.46 38.51 -32.60
N SER A 93 -34.23 37.73 -31.83
CA SER A 93 -33.83 37.31 -30.49
C SER A 93 -32.61 36.39 -30.55
N VAL A 94 -31.91 36.26 -29.43
CA VAL A 94 -30.78 35.35 -29.32
C VAL A 94 -31.15 33.89 -29.63
N SER A 95 -30.25 33.19 -30.33
CA SER A 95 -30.30 31.76 -30.61
C SER A 95 -28.90 31.15 -30.48
N ILE A 96 -28.79 29.96 -29.87
CA ILE A 96 -27.51 29.23 -29.77
C ILE A 96 -27.41 28.29 -30.96
N THR A 97 -26.41 28.51 -31.82
CA THR A 97 -26.16 27.72 -33.04
C THR A 97 -25.16 26.59 -32.79
N THR A 98 -24.28 26.72 -31.81
CA THR A 98 -23.38 25.65 -31.36
C THR A 98 -23.36 25.60 -29.84
N GLN A 99 -23.77 24.45 -29.29
CA GLN A 99 -23.75 24.19 -27.85
C GLN A 99 -22.32 23.93 -27.36
N PRO A 100 -22.02 24.25 -26.08
CA PRO A 100 -20.79 23.81 -25.45
C PRO A 100 -20.75 22.29 -25.38
N LYS A 101 -19.53 21.72 -25.45
CA LYS A 101 -19.30 20.28 -25.47
C LYS A 101 -18.64 19.82 -24.19
N ASP A 102 -18.93 18.58 -23.80
CA ASP A 102 -18.27 17.91 -22.69
C ASP A 102 -16.76 17.80 -22.93
N LEU A 103 -16.00 17.90 -21.84
CA LEU A 103 -14.55 17.81 -21.83
C LEU A 103 -14.09 16.82 -20.78
N THR A 104 -13.04 16.08 -21.09
CA THR A 104 -12.32 15.24 -20.14
C THR A 104 -10.87 15.66 -20.18
N ILE A 105 -10.35 16.17 -19.06
CA ILE A 105 -9.03 16.82 -18.98
C ILE A 105 -8.24 16.23 -17.81
N SER A 106 -6.97 15.93 -18.03
CA SER A 106 -6.06 15.50 -16.95
C SER A 106 -5.83 16.62 -15.92
N LEU A 107 -5.62 16.23 -14.67
CA LEU A 107 -5.31 17.14 -13.56
C LEU A 107 -4.21 18.15 -13.93
N GLY A 108 -4.47 19.43 -13.70
CA GLY A 108 -3.55 20.54 -14.00
C GLY A 108 -3.53 20.96 -15.47
N GLY A 109 -4.30 20.33 -16.35
CA GLY A 109 -4.47 20.75 -17.74
C GLY A 109 -5.27 22.04 -17.89
N SER A 110 -5.46 22.48 -19.13
CA SER A 110 -6.33 23.61 -19.47
C SER A 110 -7.58 23.12 -20.20
N ALA A 111 -8.75 23.62 -19.79
CA ALA A 111 -10.04 23.34 -20.39
C ALA A 111 -10.60 24.59 -21.07
N THR A 112 -11.12 24.46 -22.29
CA THR A 112 -11.76 25.56 -23.00
C THR A 112 -13.14 25.14 -23.48
N VAL A 113 -14.17 25.76 -22.92
CA VAL A 113 -15.57 25.55 -23.31
C VAL A 113 -16.03 26.78 -24.10
N SER A 114 -16.73 26.57 -25.22
CA SER A 114 -17.18 27.67 -26.09
C SER A 114 -18.63 27.48 -26.52
N VAL A 115 -19.29 28.58 -26.84
CA VAL A 115 -20.62 28.63 -27.44
C VAL A 115 -20.56 29.47 -28.70
N THR A 116 -21.43 29.20 -29.67
CA THR A 116 -21.70 30.12 -30.78
C THR A 116 -23.17 30.48 -30.75
N ALA A 117 -23.46 31.78 -30.81
CA ALA A 117 -24.82 32.32 -30.78
C ALA A 117 -24.99 33.38 -31.88
N ALA A 118 -26.23 33.57 -32.30
CA ALA A 118 -26.66 34.58 -33.26
C ALA A 118 -27.85 35.36 -32.69
N GLY A 119 -27.97 36.64 -33.06
CA GLY A 119 -29.05 37.53 -32.65
C GLY A 119 -28.73 38.95 -33.13
N SER A 120 -29.74 39.81 -33.17
CA SER A 120 -29.53 41.23 -33.47
C SER A 120 -28.82 41.95 -32.33
N GLY A 121 -28.00 42.94 -32.70
CA GLY A 121 -27.27 43.79 -31.77
C GLY A 121 -26.11 43.09 -31.05
N ALA A 122 -25.63 43.73 -29.99
CA ALA A 122 -24.53 43.18 -29.19
C ALA A 122 -25.02 42.02 -28.30
N LEU A 123 -24.31 40.89 -28.36
CA LEU A 123 -24.54 39.77 -27.47
C LEU A 123 -23.70 39.90 -26.20
N SER A 124 -24.33 39.62 -25.06
CA SER A 124 -23.66 39.50 -23.76
C SER A 124 -23.70 38.05 -23.29
N TYR A 125 -22.69 37.65 -22.52
CA TYR A 125 -22.52 36.28 -22.04
C TYR A 125 -22.34 36.28 -20.52
N GLN A 126 -22.81 35.22 -19.87
CA GLN A 126 -22.51 34.95 -18.46
C GLN A 126 -22.41 33.45 -18.26
N TRP A 127 -21.19 32.95 -18.05
CA TRP A 127 -20.98 31.54 -17.73
C TRP A 127 -21.36 31.24 -16.28
N LYS A 128 -21.85 30.02 -16.08
CA LYS A 128 -22.27 29.46 -14.80
C LYS A 128 -21.60 28.11 -14.56
N PHE A 129 -21.11 27.91 -13.35
CA PHE A 129 -20.64 26.61 -12.84
C PHE A 129 -21.67 26.06 -11.86
N ASN A 130 -22.23 24.89 -12.15
CA ASN A 130 -23.28 24.25 -11.35
C ASN A 130 -24.45 25.20 -10.98
N GLY A 131 -24.80 26.09 -11.91
CA GLY A 131 -25.89 27.06 -11.77
C GLY A 131 -25.50 28.41 -11.14
N THR A 132 -24.28 28.56 -10.63
CA THR A 132 -23.77 29.82 -10.05
C THR A 132 -22.93 30.60 -11.04
N ASP A 133 -23.12 31.92 -11.11
CA ASP A 133 -22.36 32.79 -12.01
C ASP A 133 -20.86 32.75 -11.71
N ILE A 134 -20.07 32.60 -12.78
CA ILE A 134 -18.62 32.74 -12.73
C ILE A 134 -18.27 34.21 -12.96
N SER A 135 -17.70 34.86 -11.94
CA SER A 135 -17.36 36.28 -12.02
C SER A 135 -16.41 36.57 -13.19
N GLY A 136 -16.74 37.59 -13.98
CA GLY A 136 -15.93 38.04 -15.12
C GLY A 136 -16.00 37.15 -16.37
N ALA A 137 -16.74 36.05 -16.35
CA ALA A 137 -16.85 35.14 -17.49
C ALA A 137 -17.92 35.63 -18.50
N ALA A 138 -17.59 36.71 -19.21
CA ALA A 138 -18.50 37.42 -20.13
C ALA A 138 -18.16 37.29 -21.63
N SER A 139 -17.41 36.25 -21.99
CA SER A 139 -16.97 35.94 -23.36
C SER A 139 -17.73 34.72 -23.92
N PRO A 140 -17.86 34.56 -25.25
CA PRO A 140 -18.36 33.32 -25.86
C PRO A 140 -17.52 32.08 -25.54
N THR A 141 -16.31 32.28 -24.99
CA THR A 141 -15.41 31.21 -24.57
C THR A 141 -15.02 31.39 -23.11
N LEU A 142 -15.07 30.29 -22.34
CA LEU A 142 -14.52 30.17 -20.99
C LEU A 142 -13.30 29.27 -21.03
N SER A 143 -12.15 29.81 -20.61
CA SER A 143 -10.92 29.05 -20.42
C SER A 143 -10.61 28.91 -18.93
N LEU A 144 -10.28 27.69 -18.53
CA LEU A 144 -9.85 27.32 -17.19
C LEU A 144 -8.45 26.73 -17.30
N ASP A 145 -7.49 27.33 -16.62
CA ASP A 145 -6.12 26.79 -16.55
C ASP A 145 -5.91 26.04 -15.23
N ASN A 146 -4.97 25.10 -15.24
CA ASN A 146 -4.60 24.31 -14.07
C ASN A 146 -5.81 23.65 -13.39
N VAL A 147 -6.67 22.97 -14.17
CA VAL A 147 -7.93 22.42 -13.68
C VAL A 147 -7.71 21.41 -12.55
N GLN A 148 -8.50 21.55 -11.49
CA GLN A 148 -8.50 20.71 -10.30
C GLN A 148 -9.81 19.92 -10.21
N PRO A 149 -9.90 18.88 -9.36
CA PRO A 149 -11.14 18.11 -9.19
C PRO A 149 -12.34 18.98 -8.79
N ALA A 150 -12.10 20.10 -8.09
CA ALA A 150 -13.13 21.08 -7.73
C ALA A 150 -13.71 21.84 -8.93
N ASN A 151 -13.05 21.83 -10.09
CA ASN A 151 -13.57 22.40 -11.33
C ASN A 151 -14.45 21.40 -12.10
N ALA A 152 -14.48 20.11 -11.74
CA ALA A 152 -15.35 19.15 -12.39
C ALA A 152 -16.82 19.48 -12.10
N GLY A 153 -17.67 19.42 -13.12
CA GLY A 153 -19.09 19.75 -13.00
C GLY A 153 -19.70 20.27 -14.30
N PHE A 154 -20.85 20.93 -14.17
CA PHE A 154 -21.61 21.42 -15.32
C PHE A 154 -21.34 22.91 -15.57
N TYR A 155 -21.04 23.21 -16.82
CA TYR A 155 -20.86 24.56 -17.33
C TYR A 155 -22.01 24.90 -18.27
N THR A 156 -22.68 26.01 -17.98
CA THR A 156 -23.72 26.59 -18.84
C THR A 156 -23.40 28.05 -19.11
N VAL A 157 -23.92 28.61 -20.19
CA VAL A 157 -23.80 30.04 -20.48
C VAL A 157 -25.17 30.61 -20.79
N VAL A 158 -25.47 31.75 -20.17
CA VAL A 158 -26.62 32.57 -20.54
C VAL A 158 -26.14 33.59 -21.56
N VAL A 159 -26.78 33.61 -22.73
CA VAL A 159 -26.53 34.58 -23.79
C VAL A 159 -27.74 35.50 -23.89
N THR A 160 -27.50 36.81 -23.90
CA THR A 160 -28.55 37.83 -23.82
C THR A 160 -28.36 38.91 -24.87
N ASN A 161 -29.44 39.31 -25.53
CA ASN A 161 -29.57 40.55 -26.31
C ASN A 161 -30.84 41.32 -25.89
N SER A 162 -31.16 42.41 -26.59
CA SER A 162 -32.37 43.21 -26.35
C SER A 162 -33.67 42.39 -26.44
N GLY A 163 -33.69 41.36 -27.30
CA GLY A 163 -34.83 40.46 -27.48
C GLY A 163 -34.98 39.36 -26.43
N GLY A 164 -34.06 39.25 -25.48
CA GLY A 164 -34.15 38.31 -24.37
C GLY A 164 -32.88 37.50 -24.13
N ALA A 165 -33.02 36.45 -23.32
CA ALA A 165 -31.93 35.59 -22.89
C ALA A 165 -32.24 34.12 -23.15
N ILE A 166 -31.21 33.36 -23.52
CA ILE A 166 -31.28 31.90 -23.66
C ILE A 166 -30.12 31.25 -22.89
N SER A 167 -30.39 30.12 -22.25
CA SER A 167 -29.35 29.31 -21.61
C SER A 167 -28.92 28.18 -22.53
N SER A 168 -27.62 27.90 -22.58
CA SER A 168 -27.08 26.72 -23.26
C SER A 168 -27.54 25.42 -22.59
N ALA A 169 -27.40 24.31 -23.31
CA ALA A 169 -27.30 22.99 -22.70
C ALA A 169 -26.05 22.92 -21.80
N PRO A 170 -26.05 22.09 -20.75
CA PRO A 170 -24.87 21.91 -19.90
C PRO A 170 -23.78 21.15 -20.65
N ALA A 171 -22.54 21.61 -20.51
CA ALA A 171 -21.34 20.84 -20.84
C ALA A 171 -20.69 20.34 -19.55
N THR A 172 -20.37 19.05 -19.48
CA THR A 172 -19.70 18.44 -18.33
C THR A 172 -18.18 18.51 -18.49
N LEU A 173 -17.50 19.04 -17.48
CA LEU A 173 -16.05 18.90 -17.33
C LEU A 173 -15.76 17.75 -16.37
N ILE A 174 -15.06 16.73 -16.86
CA ILE A 174 -14.48 15.64 -16.06
C ILE A 174 -12.98 15.92 -15.90
N VAL A 175 -12.48 15.84 -14.67
CA VAL A 175 -11.05 15.97 -14.38
C VAL A 175 -10.49 14.60 -14.00
N LEU A 176 -9.54 14.09 -14.80
CA LEU A 176 -8.89 12.81 -14.57
C LEU A 176 -7.68 12.96 -13.64
N VAL A 177 -7.57 12.09 -12.65
CA VAL A 177 -6.56 12.15 -11.58
C VAL A 177 -5.77 10.83 -11.56
N PRO A 178 -4.42 10.87 -11.57
CA PRO A 178 -3.60 9.66 -11.46
C PRO A 178 -3.78 8.95 -10.11
N PRO A 179 -3.52 7.64 -10.04
CA PRO A 179 -3.68 6.88 -8.82
C PRO A 179 -2.67 7.34 -7.76
N SER A 180 -3.13 7.44 -6.51
CA SER A 180 -2.31 7.74 -5.34
C SER A 180 -2.67 6.80 -4.19
N ILE A 181 -1.67 6.11 -3.64
CA ILE A 181 -1.87 5.16 -2.54
C ILE A 181 -1.92 5.94 -1.22
N THR A 182 -3.09 5.98 -0.60
CA THR A 182 -3.33 6.67 0.67
C THR A 182 -3.11 5.77 1.88
N GLN A 183 -3.19 4.45 1.71
CA GLN A 183 -2.81 3.47 2.72
C GLN A 183 -1.94 2.38 2.10
N GLN A 184 -0.72 2.24 2.61
CA GLN A 184 0.26 1.25 2.18
C GLN A 184 -0.03 -0.13 2.80
N PRO A 185 0.33 -1.23 2.12
CA PRO A 185 0.24 -2.55 2.73
C PRO A 185 1.26 -2.65 3.88
N GLN A 186 0.91 -3.39 4.92
CA GLN A 186 1.75 -3.55 6.11
C GLN A 186 2.44 -4.92 6.11
N SER A 187 3.71 -4.94 6.50
CA SER A 187 4.44 -6.19 6.76
C SER A 187 3.75 -6.99 7.86
N GLN A 188 3.76 -8.31 7.74
CA GLN A 188 3.15 -9.21 8.71
C GLN A 188 4.09 -10.36 9.05
N THR A 189 4.07 -10.77 10.31
CA THR A 189 4.75 -11.97 10.80
C THR A 189 3.70 -12.91 11.35
N VAL A 190 3.57 -14.09 10.74
CA VAL A 190 2.52 -15.07 11.06
C VAL A 190 3.12 -16.46 11.20
N THR A 191 2.37 -17.39 11.78
CA THR A 191 2.77 -18.81 11.84
C THR A 191 2.36 -19.55 10.56
N LEU A 192 3.01 -20.69 10.29
CA LEU A 192 2.60 -21.62 9.23
C LEU A 192 1.08 -21.85 9.22
N ALA A 193 0.51 -21.94 8.02
CA ALA A 193 -0.91 -22.18 7.75
C ALA A 193 -1.87 -21.05 8.17
N ALA A 194 -1.38 -19.89 8.61
CA ALA A 194 -2.22 -18.71 8.84
C ALA A 194 -2.85 -18.19 7.54
N ASN A 195 -3.94 -17.44 7.68
CA ASN A 195 -4.50 -16.64 6.59
C ASN A 195 -4.06 -15.19 6.77
N VAL A 196 -3.62 -14.55 5.68
CA VAL A 196 -3.07 -13.20 5.64
C VAL A 196 -3.81 -12.38 4.60
N THR A 197 -4.10 -11.13 4.93
CA THR A 197 -4.58 -10.14 3.97
C THR A 197 -3.61 -8.96 3.92
N LEU A 198 -3.12 -8.65 2.72
CA LEU A 198 -2.39 -7.41 2.42
C LEU A 198 -3.33 -6.50 1.62
N SER A 199 -3.43 -5.23 1.96
CA SER A 199 -4.38 -4.31 1.32
C SER A 199 -3.82 -2.92 1.10
N VAL A 200 -4.38 -2.22 0.11
CA VAL A 200 -4.13 -0.80 -0.15
C VAL A 200 -5.44 -0.02 -0.23
N SER A 201 -5.39 1.25 0.20
CA SER A 201 -6.42 2.25 -0.13
C SER A 201 -5.84 3.21 -1.18
N VAL A 202 -6.60 3.51 -2.22
CA VAL A 202 -6.13 4.29 -3.37
C VAL A 202 -7.19 5.34 -3.75
N THR A 203 -6.73 6.54 -4.09
CA THR A 203 -7.55 7.59 -4.73
C THR A 203 -7.08 7.77 -6.17
N GLY A 204 -7.95 8.28 -7.05
CA GLY A 204 -7.67 8.48 -8.47
C GLY A 204 -8.95 8.33 -9.28
N SER A 205 -8.89 8.60 -10.58
CA SER A 205 -10.03 8.37 -11.48
C SER A 205 -10.21 6.89 -11.81
N ASP A 206 -11.46 6.47 -11.93
CA ASP A 206 -11.82 5.13 -12.37
C ASP A 206 -11.61 4.92 -13.89
N PRO A 207 -11.40 3.68 -14.35
CA PRO A 207 -11.24 2.46 -13.55
C PRO A 207 -9.82 2.34 -12.97
N LEU A 208 -9.72 2.05 -11.67
CA LEU A 208 -8.47 1.63 -11.03
C LEU A 208 -8.20 0.14 -11.29
N ILE A 209 -7.02 -0.17 -11.80
CA ILE A 209 -6.57 -1.54 -12.10
C ILE A 209 -5.41 -1.88 -11.16
N TYR A 210 -5.48 -3.03 -10.50
CA TYR A 210 -4.46 -3.49 -9.56
C TYR A 210 -3.71 -4.71 -10.12
N GLN A 211 -2.44 -4.85 -9.76
CA GLN A 211 -1.65 -6.05 -10.00
C GLN A 211 -0.67 -6.25 -8.84
N TRP A 212 -0.90 -7.27 -8.01
CA TRP A 212 0.03 -7.65 -6.95
C TRP A 212 1.24 -8.39 -7.50
N ARG A 213 2.38 -8.18 -6.87
CA ARG A 213 3.67 -8.77 -7.23
C ARG A 213 4.34 -9.39 -6.00
N PHE A 214 4.92 -10.57 -6.17
CA PHE A 214 5.71 -11.27 -5.16
C PHE A 214 7.16 -11.35 -5.64
N LEU A 215 8.10 -10.85 -4.85
CA LEU A 215 9.53 -10.80 -5.19
C LEU A 215 9.83 -10.12 -6.55
N GLY A 216 8.92 -9.25 -7.02
CA GLY A 216 9.04 -8.52 -8.28
C GLY A 216 8.20 -9.07 -9.43
N ASP A 217 7.74 -10.32 -9.34
CA ASP A 217 6.96 -11.00 -10.38
C ASP A 217 5.45 -10.88 -10.14
N ASP A 218 4.66 -10.80 -11.23
CA ASP A 218 3.21 -10.69 -11.16
C ASP A 218 2.55 -11.96 -10.60
N ILE A 219 1.70 -11.78 -9.59
CA ILE A 219 0.85 -12.84 -9.06
C ILE A 219 -0.39 -12.94 -9.94
N THR A 220 -0.55 -14.09 -10.62
CA THR A 220 -1.66 -14.30 -11.55
C THR A 220 -3.02 -14.14 -10.85
N GLY A 221 -3.90 -13.30 -11.42
CA GLY A 221 -5.27 -13.10 -10.92
C GLY A 221 -5.39 -12.20 -9.68
N ALA A 222 -4.27 -11.70 -9.14
CA ALA A 222 -4.29 -10.81 -7.99
C ALA A 222 -4.52 -9.34 -8.41
N THR A 223 -5.76 -9.05 -8.82
CA THR A 223 -6.14 -7.76 -9.44
C THR A 223 -7.08 -6.91 -8.58
N ASN A 224 -7.17 -7.20 -7.28
CA ASN A 224 -8.01 -6.48 -6.33
C ASN A 224 -7.17 -5.57 -5.42
N SER A 225 -7.81 -4.62 -4.74
CA SER A 225 -7.17 -3.75 -3.74
C SER A 225 -6.62 -4.50 -2.52
N ALA A 226 -7.04 -5.76 -2.32
CA ALA A 226 -6.52 -6.66 -1.31
C ALA A 226 -6.08 -8.00 -1.91
N LEU A 227 -4.93 -8.49 -1.45
CA LEU A 227 -4.42 -9.84 -1.69
C LEU A 227 -4.67 -10.71 -0.45
N ASN A 228 -5.45 -11.77 -0.62
CA ASN A 228 -5.70 -12.76 0.41
C ASN A 228 -4.84 -14.00 0.15
N LEU A 229 -3.97 -14.33 1.11
CA LEU A 229 -3.16 -15.54 1.11
C LEU A 229 -3.73 -16.47 2.19
N ASN A 230 -4.20 -17.65 1.79
CA ASN A 230 -4.74 -18.62 2.73
C ASN A 230 -3.74 -19.76 2.94
N ASN A 231 -3.71 -20.31 4.16
CA ASN A 231 -2.84 -21.44 4.49
C ASN A 231 -1.37 -21.19 4.10
N VAL A 232 -0.82 -20.05 4.53
CA VAL A 232 0.52 -19.60 4.10
C VAL A 232 1.61 -20.62 4.41
N GLN A 233 2.50 -20.82 3.44
CA GLN A 233 3.65 -21.72 3.49
C GLN A 233 4.96 -20.92 3.58
N PRO A 234 6.10 -21.54 3.96
CA PRO A 234 7.39 -20.84 3.99
C PRO A 234 7.81 -20.27 2.63
N THR A 235 7.32 -20.85 1.53
CA THR A 235 7.54 -20.36 0.16
C THR A 235 6.80 -19.06 -0.16
N ASP A 236 5.80 -18.70 0.63
CA ASP A 236 5.04 -17.46 0.47
C ASP A 236 5.72 -16.30 1.22
N ALA A 237 6.75 -16.58 2.02
CA ALA A 237 7.52 -15.56 2.72
C ALA A 237 8.37 -14.74 1.74
N GLY A 238 8.30 -13.42 1.85
CA GLY A 238 9.00 -12.51 0.95
C GLY A 238 8.32 -11.14 0.88
N THR A 239 8.73 -10.34 -0.10
CA THR A 239 8.21 -8.99 -0.30
C THR A 239 7.07 -8.97 -1.30
N TYR A 240 6.00 -8.28 -0.93
CA TYR A 240 4.82 -8.04 -1.74
C TYR A 240 4.71 -6.56 -2.07
N THR A 241 4.40 -6.25 -3.32
CA THR A 241 4.05 -4.90 -3.78
C THR A 241 2.78 -4.97 -4.62
N VAL A 242 2.10 -3.84 -4.80
CA VAL A 242 0.99 -3.73 -5.76
C VAL A 242 1.22 -2.54 -6.67
N VAL A 243 1.02 -2.75 -7.97
CA VAL A 243 0.93 -1.67 -8.96
C VAL A 243 -0.52 -1.32 -9.13
N VAL A 244 -0.83 -0.03 -9.07
CA VAL A 244 -2.17 0.48 -9.32
C VAL A 244 -2.11 1.50 -10.45
N GLY A 245 -2.99 1.35 -11.44
CA GLY A 245 -3.00 2.16 -12.65
C GLY A 245 -4.39 2.65 -13.04
N ASN A 246 -4.42 3.75 -13.78
CA ASN A 246 -5.56 4.20 -14.57
C ASN A 246 -5.06 4.86 -15.88
N SER A 247 -5.93 5.58 -16.60
CA SER A 247 -5.55 6.28 -17.83
C SER A 247 -4.46 7.34 -17.65
N GLU A 248 -4.32 7.88 -16.45
CA GLU A 248 -3.40 8.99 -16.14
C GLU A 248 -2.03 8.52 -15.65
N GLY A 249 -1.87 7.23 -15.34
CA GLY A 249 -0.58 6.66 -14.98
C GLY A 249 -0.66 5.54 -13.96
N PHE A 250 0.50 5.23 -13.37
CA PHE A 250 0.69 4.12 -12.46
C PHE A 250 1.44 4.55 -11.21
N VAL A 251 1.11 3.92 -10.08
CA VAL A 251 1.84 4.03 -8.82
C VAL A 251 2.12 2.64 -8.28
N THR A 252 3.30 2.44 -7.69
CA THR A 252 3.66 1.18 -7.01
C THR A 252 3.68 1.42 -5.50
N SER A 253 3.15 0.48 -4.73
CA SER A 253 3.18 0.53 -3.26
C SER A 253 4.59 0.44 -2.71
N ALA A 254 4.75 0.83 -1.44
CA ALA A 254 5.87 0.35 -0.64
C ALA A 254 5.82 -1.19 -0.52
N SER A 255 6.97 -1.80 -0.24
CA SER A 255 7.07 -3.24 -0.01
C SER A 255 6.51 -3.61 1.36
N ALA A 256 5.62 -4.61 1.40
CA ALA A 256 5.20 -5.29 2.62
C ALA A 256 5.90 -6.67 2.68
N THR A 257 6.58 -6.96 3.78
CA THR A 257 7.27 -8.24 3.97
C THR A 257 6.38 -9.20 4.75
N LEU A 258 6.11 -10.38 4.19
CA LEU A 258 5.51 -11.50 4.91
C LEU A 258 6.61 -12.40 5.48
N THR A 259 6.60 -12.58 6.79
CA THR A 259 7.47 -13.53 7.50
C THR A 259 6.62 -14.69 8.02
N VAL A 260 6.99 -15.92 7.67
CA VAL A 260 6.29 -17.13 8.12
C VAL A 260 7.15 -17.86 9.16
N LEU A 261 6.64 -17.98 10.38
CA LEU A 261 7.30 -18.61 11.50
C LEU A 261 6.93 -20.10 11.62
N LEU A 262 7.92 -20.93 11.89
CA LEU A 262 7.83 -22.37 12.06
C LEU A 262 8.09 -22.73 13.52
N ALA A 263 7.21 -23.55 14.12
CA ALA A 263 7.49 -24.17 15.41
C ALA A 263 8.71 -25.11 15.31
N PRO A 264 9.44 -25.33 16.42
CA PRO A 264 10.60 -26.20 16.37
C PRO A 264 10.19 -27.65 16.10
N THR A 265 10.97 -28.34 15.27
CA THR A 265 10.84 -29.78 14.99
C THR A 265 12.20 -30.42 15.20
N ILE A 266 12.26 -31.51 15.97
CA ILE A 266 13.51 -32.26 16.16
C ILE A 266 13.70 -33.22 15.00
N THR A 267 14.84 -33.11 14.31
CA THR A 267 15.22 -33.99 13.19
C THR A 267 16.21 -35.07 13.63
N GLN A 268 16.97 -34.82 14.69
CA GLN A 268 17.83 -35.83 15.32
C GLN A 268 17.66 -35.79 16.83
N HIS A 269 17.18 -36.90 17.40
CA HIS A 269 17.07 -37.08 18.84
C HIS A 269 18.40 -37.51 19.46
N PRO A 270 18.65 -37.18 20.74
CA PRO A 270 19.78 -37.73 21.48
C PRO A 270 19.67 -39.26 21.54
N GLN A 271 20.82 -39.92 21.43
CA GLN A 271 20.91 -41.38 21.47
C GLN A 271 21.28 -41.85 22.87
N SER A 272 20.75 -43.02 23.25
CA SER A 272 21.14 -43.67 24.50
C SER A 272 22.61 -44.12 24.41
N GLN A 273 23.34 -44.01 25.52
CA GLN A 273 24.77 -44.35 25.58
C GLN A 273 25.08 -45.20 26.81
N ASN A 274 26.09 -46.06 26.67
CA ASN A 274 26.65 -46.86 27.74
C ASN A 274 28.16 -46.56 27.81
N VAL A 275 28.61 -45.99 28.92
CA VAL A 275 29.98 -45.52 29.11
C VAL A 275 30.57 -46.05 30.42
N GLU A 276 31.89 -46.05 30.54
CA GLU A 276 32.56 -46.25 31.84
C GLU A 276 32.53 -44.94 32.65
N ALA A 277 32.67 -45.02 33.98
CA ALA A 277 32.85 -43.84 34.81
C ALA A 277 34.17 -43.12 34.47
N ASP A 278 34.22 -41.83 34.82
CA ASP A 278 35.38 -40.93 34.67
C ASP A 278 35.75 -40.57 33.22
N VAL A 279 34.83 -40.76 32.28
CA VAL A 279 34.96 -40.27 30.89
C VAL A 279 34.03 -39.10 30.61
N ASP A 280 34.38 -38.27 29.65
CA ASP A 280 33.48 -37.24 29.15
C ASP A 280 32.46 -37.85 28.18
N VAL A 281 31.19 -37.50 28.35
CA VAL A 281 30.09 -37.96 27.49
C VAL A 281 29.29 -36.78 26.96
N SER A 282 28.81 -36.89 25.72
CA SER A 282 27.97 -35.85 25.10
C SER A 282 26.67 -36.42 24.56
N LEU A 283 25.58 -35.68 24.80
CA LEU A 283 24.26 -35.93 24.22
C LEU A 283 23.89 -34.71 23.37
N SER A 284 23.52 -34.93 22.11
CA SER A 284 23.21 -33.86 21.17
C SER A 284 21.80 -34.00 20.59
N VAL A 285 21.20 -32.87 20.24
CA VAL A 285 19.95 -32.78 19.48
C VAL A 285 20.17 -31.91 18.25
N THR A 286 19.49 -32.22 17.15
CA THR A 286 19.35 -31.30 16.01
C THR A 286 17.88 -30.97 15.81
N ALA A 287 17.57 -29.69 15.72
CA ALA A 287 16.23 -29.19 15.50
C ALA A 287 16.22 -28.15 14.38
N MET A 288 15.08 -28.04 13.70
CA MET A 288 14.76 -26.99 12.73
C MET A 288 13.59 -26.16 13.25
N GLY A 289 13.42 -24.94 12.75
CA GLY A 289 12.33 -24.04 13.12
C GLY A 289 12.74 -22.59 12.90
N SER A 290 11.87 -21.65 13.25
CA SER A 290 12.26 -20.24 13.24
C SER A 290 13.19 -19.91 14.41
N GLU A 291 14.26 -19.18 14.10
CA GLU A 291 15.23 -18.70 15.10
C GLU A 291 14.68 -17.52 15.92
N PRO A 292 15.18 -17.29 17.16
CA PRO A 292 16.17 -18.10 17.86
C PRO A 292 15.56 -19.38 18.48
N LEU A 293 16.23 -20.52 18.28
CA LEU A 293 15.94 -21.75 19.01
C LEU A 293 16.56 -21.73 20.41
N SER A 294 15.77 -22.06 21.42
CA SER A 294 16.18 -22.21 22.82
C SER A 294 16.15 -23.67 23.24
N TYR A 295 17.09 -24.09 24.08
CA TYR A 295 17.20 -25.48 24.56
C TYR A 295 17.13 -25.52 26.08
N GLN A 296 16.58 -26.61 26.63
CA GLN A 296 16.65 -26.93 28.05
C GLN A 296 16.72 -28.44 28.23
N TRP A 297 17.87 -28.93 28.72
CA TRP A 297 18.01 -30.35 29.07
C TRP A 297 17.39 -30.67 30.42
N ASN A 298 16.81 -31.86 30.53
CA ASN A 298 16.25 -32.43 31.74
C ASN A 298 16.88 -33.78 32.04
N PHE A 299 17.16 -34.04 33.31
CA PHE A 299 17.60 -35.33 33.84
C PHE A 299 16.53 -35.87 34.79
N ASN A 300 16.05 -37.09 34.52
CA ASN A 300 15.01 -37.76 35.31
C ASN A 300 13.79 -36.86 35.61
N GLY A 301 13.38 -36.08 34.62
CA GLY A 301 12.22 -35.17 34.71
C GLY A 301 12.52 -33.78 35.28
N ASN A 302 13.74 -33.50 35.75
CA ASN A 302 14.11 -32.21 36.31
C ASN A 302 15.05 -31.44 35.39
N ALA A 303 14.86 -30.12 35.29
CA ALA A 303 15.72 -29.25 34.47
C ALA A 303 17.16 -29.22 35.01
N ILE A 304 18.12 -29.38 34.11
CA ILE A 304 19.54 -29.24 34.41
C ILE A 304 19.90 -27.76 34.26
N ALA A 305 20.30 -27.12 35.35
CA ALA A 305 20.65 -25.70 35.34
C ALA A 305 21.79 -25.40 34.35
N GLY A 306 21.61 -24.37 33.51
CA GLY A 306 22.62 -23.92 32.54
C GLY A 306 22.77 -24.80 31.30
N ALA A 307 22.08 -25.94 31.21
CA ALA A 307 22.13 -26.82 30.05
C ALA A 307 21.19 -26.31 28.93
N THR A 308 21.58 -25.22 28.29
CA THR A 308 20.78 -24.47 27.31
C THR A 308 21.32 -24.51 25.88
N SER A 309 22.27 -25.41 25.62
CA SER A 309 22.86 -25.63 24.30
C SER A 309 22.28 -26.88 23.62
N ALA A 310 22.41 -26.95 22.28
CA ALA A 310 22.01 -28.12 21.50
C ALA A 310 22.77 -29.41 21.87
N THR A 311 23.92 -29.29 22.53
CA THR A 311 24.69 -30.40 23.08
C THR A 311 24.86 -30.23 24.58
N LEU A 312 24.54 -31.27 25.34
CA LEU A 312 24.88 -31.43 26.75
C LEU A 312 26.17 -32.23 26.84
N VAL A 313 27.18 -31.67 27.50
CA VAL A 313 28.44 -32.36 27.82
C VAL A 313 28.46 -32.63 29.32
N LEU A 314 28.68 -33.88 29.71
CA LEU A 314 28.95 -34.29 31.08
C LEU A 314 30.42 -34.67 31.15
N THR A 315 31.22 -33.85 31.82
CA THR A 315 32.63 -34.14 32.05
C THR A 315 32.80 -35.07 33.24
N ASN A 316 33.76 -35.99 33.18
CA ASN A 316 34.06 -36.94 34.26
C ASN A 316 32.80 -37.67 34.76
N ALA A 317 32.07 -38.32 33.85
CA ALA A 317 30.75 -38.89 34.12
C ALA A 317 30.77 -39.90 35.28
N GLN A 318 29.86 -39.72 36.24
CA GLN A 318 29.76 -40.51 37.46
C GLN A 318 28.49 -41.38 37.48
N PRO A 319 28.48 -42.55 38.14
CA PRO A 319 27.30 -43.43 38.21
C PRO A 319 26.00 -42.75 38.67
N ALA A 320 26.08 -41.71 39.51
CA ALA A 320 24.92 -40.93 39.95
C ALA A 320 24.24 -40.11 38.83
N GLN A 321 24.93 -39.89 37.71
CA GLN A 321 24.41 -39.23 36.51
C GLN A 321 23.80 -40.24 35.52
N ALA A 322 23.76 -41.53 35.85
CA ALA A 322 23.02 -42.51 35.05
C ALA A 322 21.51 -42.26 35.18
N GLY A 323 20.80 -42.32 34.06
CA GLY A 323 19.36 -42.07 34.02
C GLY A 323 18.87 -41.59 32.67
N THR A 324 17.69 -40.97 32.65
CA THR A 324 17.02 -40.54 31.43
C THR A 324 17.23 -39.05 31.19
N TYR A 325 17.70 -38.74 29.98
CA TYR A 325 17.90 -37.38 29.49
C TYR A 325 16.91 -37.04 28.37
N LEU A 326 16.33 -35.85 28.45
CA LEU A 326 15.43 -35.26 27.46
C LEU A 326 15.85 -33.82 27.22
N VAL A 327 15.60 -33.28 26.04
CA VAL A 327 15.76 -31.85 25.77
C VAL A 327 14.47 -31.27 25.22
N VAL A 328 14.08 -30.11 25.75
CA VAL A 328 12.99 -29.30 25.22
C VAL A 328 13.61 -28.24 24.32
N VAL A 329 13.16 -28.17 23.06
CA VAL A 329 13.54 -27.13 22.11
C VAL A 329 12.34 -26.20 21.90
N SER A 330 12.53 -24.89 22.03
CA SER A 330 11.44 -23.90 21.91
C SER A 330 11.85 -22.69 21.06
N ASN A 331 10.85 -22.01 20.50
CA ASN A 331 10.97 -20.66 19.94
C ASN A 331 9.70 -19.86 20.25
N SER A 332 9.52 -18.70 19.59
CA SER A 332 8.35 -17.83 19.80
C SER A 332 7.01 -18.45 19.39
N VAL A 333 7.01 -19.55 18.62
CA VAL A 333 5.80 -20.21 18.10
C VAL A 333 5.38 -21.39 18.97
N GLY A 334 6.34 -22.15 19.50
CA GLY A 334 6.03 -23.33 20.29
C GLY A 334 7.26 -24.06 20.80
N SER A 335 7.03 -25.27 21.32
CA SER A 335 8.07 -26.14 21.84
C SER A 335 7.84 -27.60 21.46
N VAL A 336 8.93 -28.36 21.41
CA VAL A 336 8.94 -29.80 21.17
C VAL A 336 9.93 -30.46 22.12
N THR A 337 9.58 -31.64 22.62
CA THR A 337 10.45 -32.43 23.50
C THR A 337 11.05 -33.59 22.72
N SER A 338 12.34 -33.87 22.92
CA SER A 338 13.01 -35.00 22.28
C SER A 338 12.47 -36.35 22.75
N ALA A 339 12.75 -37.41 22.00
CA ALA A 339 12.74 -38.75 22.57
C ALA A 339 13.74 -38.85 23.74
N ALA A 340 13.47 -39.76 24.66
CA ALA A 340 14.31 -40.03 25.82
C ALA A 340 15.60 -40.76 25.43
N ALA A 341 16.74 -40.26 25.90
CA ALA A 341 18.03 -40.94 25.83
C ALA A 341 18.41 -41.49 27.21
N GLY A 342 18.62 -42.80 27.31
CA GLY A 342 19.14 -43.43 28.52
C GLY A 342 20.66 -43.35 28.56
N LEU A 343 21.22 -42.88 29.66
CA LEU A 343 22.66 -42.91 29.92
C LEU A 343 22.95 -43.94 31.00
N THR A 344 23.72 -44.97 30.67
CA THR A 344 24.27 -45.94 31.62
C THR A 344 25.75 -45.63 31.84
N ILE A 345 26.16 -45.54 33.11
CA ILE A 345 27.54 -45.26 33.50
C ILE A 345 27.98 -46.39 34.42
N ASN A 346 28.89 -47.24 33.93
CA ASN A 346 29.39 -48.39 34.68
C ASN A 346 30.54 -47.97 35.58
N SER A 347 30.49 -48.36 36.86
CA SER A 347 31.60 -48.11 37.77
C SER A 347 32.86 -48.82 37.31
N VAL A 348 33.99 -48.13 37.41
CA VAL A 348 35.30 -48.78 37.31
C VAL A 348 35.54 -49.52 38.64
N PRO A 349 35.91 -50.81 38.64
CA PRO A 349 36.21 -51.52 39.88
C PRO A 349 37.34 -50.83 40.66
N GLU A 350 37.10 -50.47 41.92
CA GLU A 350 38.12 -49.86 42.78
C GLU A 350 39.32 -50.80 42.96
N ALA A 351 40.53 -50.24 42.82
CA ALA A 351 41.78 -50.96 42.65
C ALA A 351 42.65 -51.01 43.90
N PHE A 352 42.11 -50.84 45.11
CA PHE A 352 42.94 -50.82 46.31
C PHE A 352 43.29 -52.26 46.74
N PRO A 353 44.56 -52.67 46.66
CA PRO A 353 44.96 -53.98 47.13
C PRO A 353 44.92 -53.97 48.66
N ARG A 354 44.25 -54.96 49.25
CA ARG A 354 44.25 -55.15 50.70
C ARG A 354 45.27 -56.22 51.05
N ILE A 355 46.31 -55.88 51.82
CA ILE A 355 47.17 -56.90 52.43
C ILE A 355 46.35 -57.62 53.49
N ASP A 356 46.12 -58.90 53.26
CA ASP A 356 45.33 -59.76 54.13
C ASP A 356 46.19 -60.34 55.27
N ARG A 357 47.43 -60.70 54.97
CA ARG A 357 48.37 -61.29 55.93
C ARG A 357 49.82 -61.09 55.49
N ILE A 358 50.71 -60.96 56.47
CA ILE A 358 52.17 -60.94 56.28
C ILE A 358 52.78 -62.05 57.13
N GLU A 359 53.61 -62.90 56.53
CA GLU A 359 54.33 -63.97 57.22
C GLU A 359 55.83 -63.79 57.02
N HIS A 360 56.60 -63.98 58.10
CA HIS A 360 58.06 -63.92 58.06
C HIS A 360 58.65 -65.31 58.31
N SER A 361 59.64 -65.70 57.51
CA SER A 361 60.41 -66.94 57.71
C SER A 361 61.87 -66.71 57.31
N GLY A 362 62.75 -66.59 58.32
CA GLY A 362 64.15 -66.28 58.10
C GLY A 362 64.34 -64.97 57.33
N ASN A 363 65.03 -65.05 56.18
CA ASN A 363 65.29 -63.92 55.28
C ASN A 363 64.24 -63.79 54.17
N THR A 364 63.01 -64.25 54.39
CA THR A 364 61.92 -64.14 53.42
C THR A 364 60.65 -63.62 54.07
N ILE A 365 59.88 -62.88 53.28
CA ILE A 365 58.53 -62.43 53.63
C ILE A 365 57.54 -62.97 52.61
N ASN A 366 56.37 -63.37 53.08
CA ASN A 366 55.24 -63.75 52.26
C ASN A 366 54.10 -62.75 52.49
N ILE A 367 53.72 -62.00 51.45
CA ILE A 367 52.60 -61.05 51.47
C ILE A 367 51.40 -61.71 50.79
N LEU A 368 50.34 -61.92 51.56
CA LEU A 368 49.05 -62.36 51.04
C LEU A 368 48.14 -61.15 50.89
N PHE A 369 47.52 -60.99 49.73
CA PHE A 369 46.63 -59.86 49.44
C PHE A 369 45.57 -60.23 48.42
N THR A 370 44.44 -59.53 48.46
CA THR A 370 43.34 -59.72 47.51
C THR A 370 43.24 -58.51 46.59
N VAL A 371 43.02 -58.76 45.29
CA VAL A 371 42.86 -57.71 44.28
C VAL A 371 41.51 -57.82 43.60
N ALA A 372 40.82 -56.69 43.45
CA ALA A 372 39.48 -56.60 42.86
C ALA A 372 39.47 -56.45 41.32
N ALA A 373 40.61 -56.20 40.69
CA ALA A 373 40.75 -56.03 39.24
C ALA A 373 42.20 -56.30 38.77
N THR A 374 42.42 -56.42 37.46
CA THR A 374 43.75 -56.70 36.92
C THR A 374 44.63 -55.44 36.91
N PHE A 375 45.69 -55.43 37.74
CA PHE A 375 46.57 -54.29 37.94
C PHE A 375 48.03 -54.75 38.09
N GLU A 376 48.96 -53.82 37.88
CA GLU A 376 50.35 -53.95 38.27
C GLU A 376 50.59 -53.24 39.59
N PHE A 377 51.27 -53.92 40.51
CA PHE A 377 51.62 -53.42 41.83
C PHE A 377 53.12 -53.45 42.04
N ALA A 378 53.66 -52.47 42.76
CA ALA A 378 54.97 -52.56 43.39
C ALA A 378 54.79 -52.94 44.87
N LEU A 379 55.42 -54.04 45.29
CA LEU A 379 55.62 -54.32 46.71
C LEU A 379 56.83 -53.49 47.17
N GLU A 380 56.62 -52.58 48.10
CA GLU A 380 57.66 -51.69 48.60
C GLU A 380 57.85 -51.88 50.11
N ARG A 381 59.10 -51.68 50.57
CA ARG A 381 59.48 -51.71 51.99
C ARG A 381 60.07 -50.38 52.45
N ILE A 382 59.96 -50.12 53.75
CA ILE A 382 60.68 -49.05 54.45
C ILE A 382 61.01 -49.49 55.88
N ASP A 383 62.20 -49.09 56.35
CA ASP A 383 62.74 -49.56 57.64
C ASP A 383 62.27 -48.70 58.83
N SER A 384 61.62 -47.55 58.57
CA SER A 384 61.01 -46.69 59.59
C SER A 384 59.93 -45.78 59.00
N LEU A 385 58.89 -45.48 59.79
CA LEU A 385 57.88 -44.47 59.47
C LEU A 385 57.98 -43.28 60.42
N PRO A 386 57.55 -42.06 60.00
CA PRO A 386 56.92 -41.72 58.73
C PRO A 386 57.88 -41.20 57.64
N ALA A 387 59.17 -41.04 57.93
CA ALA A 387 60.14 -40.42 57.03
C ALA A 387 61.19 -41.41 56.50
N GLY A 388 61.33 -41.47 55.17
CA GLY A 388 62.32 -42.29 54.46
C GLY A 388 61.86 -42.62 53.04
N ASN A 389 62.74 -43.24 52.26
CA ASN A 389 62.43 -43.66 50.89
C ASN A 389 61.95 -45.11 50.87
N TRP A 390 60.75 -45.32 50.34
CA TRP A 390 60.24 -46.66 50.04
C TRP A 390 61.12 -47.30 48.96
N THR A 391 61.56 -48.53 49.21
CA THR A 391 62.34 -49.33 48.26
C THR A 391 61.45 -50.40 47.64
N THR A 392 61.36 -50.43 46.31
CA THR A 392 60.66 -51.50 45.59
C THR A 392 61.38 -52.82 45.76
N MET A 393 60.67 -53.81 46.30
CA MET A 393 61.16 -55.18 46.44
C MET A 393 60.90 -55.99 45.17
N THR A 394 59.69 -55.89 44.62
CA THR A 394 59.29 -56.55 43.37
C THR A 394 58.07 -55.88 42.75
N ASN A 395 57.88 -56.07 41.44
CA ASN A 395 56.65 -55.73 40.74
C ASN A 395 55.80 -56.97 40.54
N ILE A 396 54.48 -56.83 40.67
CA ILE A 396 53.50 -57.91 40.67
C ILE A 396 52.43 -57.59 39.63
N SER A 397 52.35 -58.39 38.58
CA SER A 397 51.23 -58.37 37.64
C SER A 397 50.14 -59.31 38.18
N ALA A 398 49.04 -58.75 38.67
CA ALA A 398 48.02 -59.47 39.41
C ALA A 398 46.68 -59.47 38.66
N LYS A 399 46.00 -60.62 38.69
CA LYS A 399 44.61 -60.78 38.25
C LYS A 399 43.68 -60.78 39.47
N THR A 400 42.38 -60.60 39.25
CA THR A 400 41.35 -60.63 40.29
C THR A 400 41.45 -61.86 41.19
N GLY A 401 41.38 -61.68 42.51
CA GLY A 401 41.36 -62.77 43.50
C GLY A 401 42.49 -62.69 44.55
N PRO A 402 42.61 -63.71 45.42
CA PRO A 402 43.65 -63.80 46.43
C PRO A 402 45.01 -64.18 45.81
N LEU A 403 46.08 -63.55 46.27
CA LEU A 403 47.45 -63.70 45.78
C LEU A 403 48.43 -63.85 46.95
N SER A 404 49.57 -64.50 46.69
CA SER A 404 50.68 -64.68 47.62
C SER A 404 51.99 -64.40 46.90
N VAL A 405 52.81 -63.51 47.47
CA VAL A 405 54.11 -63.12 46.90
C VAL A 405 55.19 -63.30 47.97
N VAL A 406 56.18 -64.13 47.65
CA VAL A 406 57.34 -64.40 48.50
C VAL A 406 58.55 -63.67 47.95
N VAL A 407 59.19 -62.83 48.76
CA VAL A 407 60.41 -62.11 48.40
C VAL A 407 61.48 -62.25 49.47
N SER A 408 62.74 -62.21 49.07
CA SER A 408 63.86 -62.16 50.00
C SER A 408 63.93 -60.81 50.69
N ASP A 409 64.05 -60.82 52.02
CA ASP A 409 64.24 -59.64 52.84
C ASP A 409 65.39 -59.88 53.82
N SER A 410 66.58 -59.35 53.49
CA SER A 410 67.76 -59.45 54.34
C SER A 410 67.63 -58.46 55.49
N ILE A 411 67.29 -58.96 56.68
CA ILE A 411 67.02 -58.15 57.87
C ILE A 411 68.30 -57.43 58.32
N SER A 412 68.48 -56.17 57.92
CA SER A 412 69.47 -55.27 58.52
C SER A 412 68.82 -54.36 59.56
N GLY A 413 68.49 -54.94 60.72
CA GLY A 413 68.66 -54.25 62.01
C GLY A 413 67.65 -53.19 62.47
N GLY A 414 66.34 -53.34 62.24
CA GLY A 414 65.31 -52.53 62.90
C GLY A 414 64.20 -53.38 63.56
N PRO A 415 63.60 -52.96 64.70
CA PRO A 415 62.56 -53.73 65.38
C PRO A 415 61.17 -53.66 64.70
N GLN A 416 60.99 -52.83 63.67
CA GLN A 416 59.74 -52.70 62.90
C GLN A 416 60.07 -52.53 61.41
N LEU A 417 59.39 -53.29 60.55
CA LEU A 417 59.44 -53.18 59.08
C LEU A 417 58.04 -52.85 58.56
N PHE A 418 57.95 -52.02 57.53
CA PHE A 418 56.68 -51.61 56.95
C PHE A 418 56.63 -51.96 55.46
N TYR A 419 55.50 -52.50 55.02
CA TYR A 419 55.25 -52.90 53.64
C TYR A 419 54.01 -52.19 53.10
N ARG A 420 54.04 -51.89 51.80
CA ARG A 420 52.84 -51.44 51.09
C ARG A 420 52.79 -52.03 49.69
N LEU A 421 51.57 -52.15 49.18
CA LEU A 421 51.32 -52.39 47.77
C LEU A 421 50.95 -51.06 47.12
N LYS A 422 51.77 -50.61 46.19
CA LYS A 422 51.55 -49.39 45.41
C LYS A 422 51.06 -49.79 44.02
N VAL A 423 49.92 -49.27 43.58
CA VAL A 423 49.47 -49.44 42.19
C VAL A 423 50.44 -48.69 41.27
N ILE A 424 50.98 -49.38 40.27
CA ILE A 424 51.95 -48.82 39.31
C ILE A 424 51.44 -48.83 37.85
N GLY A 425 50.35 -49.56 37.56
CA GLY A 425 49.74 -49.57 36.24
C GLY A 425 48.45 -50.37 36.18
N ARG A 426 47.59 -50.11 35.18
CA ARG A 426 46.42 -50.93 34.85
C ARG A 426 46.79 -51.83 33.67
N ILE A 427 46.60 -53.14 33.82
CA ILE A 427 46.78 -54.07 32.70
C ILE A 427 45.49 -54.01 31.89
N ARG A 428 45.55 -53.53 30.65
CA ARG A 428 44.41 -53.47 29.73
C ARG A 428 44.08 -54.84 29.16
#